data_AF-A0AAD3DBM1-F1
#
_entry.id   AF-A0AAD3DBM1-F1
#
_cell.length_a   1.000
_cell.length_b   1.000
_cell.length_c   1.000
_cell.angle_alpha   90.00
_cell.angle_beta   90.00
_cell.angle_gamma   90.00
#
_symmetry.space_group_name_H-M   'P 1'
#
loop_
_entity.id
_entity.type
_entity.pdbx_description
1 polymer ?
#
loop_
_entity_poly.entity_id
_entity_poly.type
_entity_poly.pdbx_seq_one_letter_code
_entity_poly.pdbx_strand_id
1 'polypeptide(L)'
;MLSECNNVFESIEGSLSKRMVAIKKYQALLAMIQNDKRASEVVIDVLRHLGICYLNIGNYAAAGANFASAWSLCSTSTQKDLKKDIAYQIAQCKEEDGDLEGALDWYKLVCDSFGMFSTCLEGVRRIERKMGKNSGIFPRQPKINTRKEESLVNEFQDMLPTNEKRSIAETMKRCDHCSRGGIKLLLCKGCANDQEAPSTNYCSKECQKSHWKNVHKYTCACSKARLITGQKVKVHSLDKSPQYNGKDGKIVTYMKEKGRFKVEIENKFLALKPQNLKKIV
;
A
#
# COMPACT_ATOMS: atom_id res chain seq x y z
N MET A 1 -30.05 13.92 -9.58
CA MET A 1 -29.22 13.72 -10.78
C MET A 1 -27.73 13.59 -10.44
N LEU A 2 -26.93 14.66 -10.30
CA LEU A 2 -25.49 14.52 -9.96
C LEU A 2 -25.23 13.94 -8.56
N SER A 3 -26.09 14.25 -7.57
CA SER A 3 -26.00 13.67 -6.22
C SER A 3 -26.36 12.18 -6.17
N GLU A 4 -27.19 11.70 -7.10
CA GLU A 4 -27.48 10.28 -7.25
C GLU A 4 -26.31 9.57 -7.93
N CYS A 5 -25.64 10.21 -8.91
CA CYS A 5 -24.46 9.66 -9.59
C CYS A 5 -23.32 9.34 -8.61
N ASN A 6 -23.08 10.20 -7.60
CA ASN A 6 -22.03 9.96 -6.59
C ASN A 6 -22.31 8.74 -5.68
N ASN A 7 -23.57 8.32 -5.56
CA ASN A 7 -23.96 7.13 -4.79
C ASN A 7 -23.99 5.84 -5.64
N VAL A 8 -23.80 5.92 -6.97
CA VAL A 8 -23.81 4.74 -7.88
C VAL A 8 -22.42 4.09 -7.99
N PHE A 9 -21.34 4.78 -7.61
CA PHE A 9 -19.99 4.23 -7.56
C PHE A 9 -19.80 3.25 -6.39
N GLU A 10 -20.62 2.20 -6.35
CA GLU A 10 -20.41 1.04 -5.50
C GLU A 10 -19.19 0.25 -5.98
N SER A 11 -18.46 -0.31 -5.00
CA SER A 11 -17.21 -1.04 -5.19
C SER A 11 -17.23 -2.00 -6.39
N ILE A 12 -16.48 -1.64 -7.42
CA ILE A 12 -16.09 -2.51 -8.56
C ILE A 12 -15.44 -3.81 -8.04
N GLU A 13 -14.88 -3.76 -6.82
CA GLU A 13 -14.34 -4.90 -6.09
C GLU A 13 -15.46 -5.60 -5.29
N GLY A 14 -15.85 -6.80 -5.73
CA GLY A 14 -16.89 -7.59 -5.10
C GLY A 14 -17.13 -8.92 -5.82
N SER A 15 -18.08 -9.71 -5.31
CA SER A 15 -18.54 -10.96 -5.93
C SER A 15 -19.14 -10.70 -7.32
N LEU A 16 -19.17 -11.74 -8.17
CA LEU A 16 -19.78 -11.68 -9.51
C LEU A 16 -21.21 -11.11 -9.49
N SER A 17 -22.00 -11.48 -8.48
CA SER A 17 -23.35 -10.93 -8.25
C SER A 17 -23.38 -9.42 -8.05
N LYS A 18 -22.42 -8.85 -7.30
CA LYS A 18 -22.32 -7.39 -7.09
C LYS A 18 -21.93 -6.67 -8.38
N ARG A 19 -21.01 -7.25 -9.16
CA ARG A 19 -20.60 -6.69 -10.46
C ARG A 19 -21.76 -6.64 -11.46
N MET A 20 -22.58 -7.68 -11.52
CA MET A 20 -23.77 -7.70 -12.39
C MET A 20 -24.82 -6.65 -11.98
N VAL A 21 -25.01 -6.43 -10.67
CA VAL A 21 -25.90 -5.37 -10.17
C VAL A 21 -25.36 -3.99 -10.56
N ALA A 22 -24.05 -3.77 -10.42
CA ALA A 22 -23.41 -2.52 -10.83
C ALA A 22 -23.60 -2.23 -12.32
N ILE A 23 -23.43 -3.24 -13.20
CA ILE A 23 -23.66 -3.10 -14.65
C ILE A 23 -25.09 -2.59 -14.93
N LYS A 24 -26.11 -3.20 -14.30
CA LYS A 24 -27.51 -2.77 -14.47
C LYS A 24 -27.72 -1.32 -14.04
N LYS A 25 -27.12 -0.92 -12.90
CA LYS A 25 -27.20 0.46 -12.40
C LYS A 25 -26.57 1.45 -13.39
N TYR A 26 -25.37 1.15 -13.89
CA TYR A 26 -24.70 2.03 -14.84
C TYR A 26 -25.39 2.08 -16.22
N GLN A 27 -25.97 0.97 -16.70
CA GLN A 27 -26.76 0.98 -17.94
C GLN A 27 -28.01 1.85 -17.80
N ALA A 28 -28.73 1.75 -16.68
CA ALA A 28 -29.88 2.60 -16.40
C ALA A 28 -29.46 4.08 -16.35
N LEU A 29 -28.34 4.37 -15.68
CA LEU A 29 -27.80 5.72 -15.60
C LEU A 29 -27.41 6.27 -16.98
N LEU A 30 -26.75 5.46 -17.81
CA LEU A 30 -26.37 5.86 -19.17
C LEU A 30 -27.60 6.20 -20.02
N ALA A 31 -28.66 5.39 -19.93
CA ALA A 31 -29.92 5.63 -20.64
C ALA A 31 -30.61 6.94 -20.20
N MET A 32 -30.52 7.28 -18.90
CA MET A 32 -31.04 8.55 -18.39
C MET A 32 -30.23 9.76 -18.89
N ILE A 33 -28.90 9.63 -18.94
CA ILE A 33 -27.98 10.73 -19.27
C ILE A 33 -27.86 10.97 -20.78
N GLN A 34 -28.04 9.96 -21.63
CA GLN A 34 -27.95 10.09 -23.09
C GLN A 34 -28.85 11.18 -23.70
N ASN A 35 -29.91 11.60 -22.99
CA ASN A 35 -30.80 12.68 -23.39
C ASN A 35 -30.32 14.10 -22.99
N ASP A 36 -29.28 14.24 -22.16
CA ASP A 36 -28.74 15.54 -21.72
C ASP A 36 -27.35 15.82 -22.33
N LYS A 37 -27.33 16.74 -23.30
CA LYS A 37 -26.10 17.17 -24.00
C LYS A 37 -25.07 17.87 -23.10
N ARG A 38 -25.45 18.26 -21.87
CA ARG A 38 -24.57 18.99 -20.93
C ARG A 38 -23.78 18.08 -20.00
N ALA A 39 -24.00 16.76 -20.08
CA ALA A 39 -23.42 15.77 -19.16
C ALA A 39 -22.25 14.97 -19.75
N SER A 40 -21.51 15.52 -20.73
CA SER A 40 -20.47 14.79 -21.48
C SER A 40 -19.38 14.16 -20.60
N GLU A 41 -18.95 14.84 -19.54
CA GLU A 41 -17.93 14.31 -18.62
C GLU A 41 -18.44 13.13 -17.77
N VAL A 42 -19.69 13.23 -17.28
CA VAL A 42 -20.32 12.15 -16.52
C VAL A 42 -20.55 10.91 -17.40
N VAL A 43 -20.88 11.10 -18.67
CA VAL A 43 -21.02 9.99 -19.63
C VAL A 43 -19.70 9.24 -19.80
N ILE A 44 -18.57 9.94 -19.89
CA ILE A 44 -17.23 9.32 -20.01
C ILE A 44 -16.95 8.45 -18.77
N ASP A 45 -17.22 8.98 -17.57
CA ASP A 45 -17.01 8.23 -16.34
C ASP A 45 -17.91 6.99 -16.26
N VAL A 46 -19.19 7.11 -16.60
CA VAL A 46 -20.13 5.98 -16.61
C VAL A 46 -19.69 4.89 -17.60
N LEU A 47 -19.29 5.28 -18.81
CA LEU A 47 -18.79 4.35 -19.83
C LEU A 47 -17.49 3.66 -19.37
N ARG A 48 -16.57 4.40 -18.76
CA ARG A 48 -15.34 3.84 -18.20
C ARG A 48 -15.64 2.80 -17.12
N HIS A 49 -16.55 3.10 -16.19
CA HIS A 49 -16.91 2.17 -15.12
C HIS A 49 -17.65 0.93 -15.65
N LEU A 50 -18.54 1.09 -16.64
CA LEU A 50 -19.14 -0.03 -17.36
C LEU A 50 -18.09 -0.93 -17.99
N GLY A 51 -17.11 -0.34 -18.68
CA GLY A 51 -16.00 -1.06 -19.29
C GLY A 51 -15.23 -1.91 -18.27
N ILE A 52 -14.89 -1.33 -17.12
CA ILE A 52 -14.18 -2.05 -16.04
C ILE A 52 -15.04 -3.20 -15.47
N CYS A 53 -16.34 -2.98 -15.28
CA CYS A 53 -17.24 -4.04 -14.80
C CYS A 53 -17.31 -5.21 -15.80
N TYR A 54 -17.40 -4.92 -17.10
CA TYR A 54 -17.41 -5.94 -18.16
C TYR A 54 -16.08 -6.69 -18.26
N LEU A 55 -14.95 -5.98 -18.15
CA LEU A 55 -13.61 -6.56 -18.10
C LEU A 55 -13.49 -7.57 -16.94
N ASN A 56 -13.97 -7.18 -15.76
CA ASN A 56 -13.91 -8.02 -14.56
C ASN A 56 -14.83 -9.26 -14.59
N ILE A 57 -15.78 -9.33 -15.51
CA ILE A 57 -16.60 -10.54 -15.73
C ILE A 57 -16.15 -11.34 -16.96
N GLY A 58 -15.06 -10.92 -17.62
CA GLY A 58 -14.52 -11.59 -18.81
C GLY A 58 -15.28 -11.31 -20.11
N ASN A 59 -16.14 -10.28 -20.16
CA ASN A 59 -16.81 -9.87 -21.38
C ASN A 59 -16.01 -8.75 -22.06
N TYR A 60 -14.91 -9.14 -22.72
CA TYR A 60 -13.94 -8.20 -23.31
C TYR A 60 -14.52 -7.39 -24.48
N ALA A 61 -15.42 -7.98 -25.26
CA ALA A 61 -16.09 -7.28 -26.37
C ALA A 61 -16.95 -6.10 -25.86
N ALA A 62 -17.79 -6.34 -24.84
CA ALA A 62 -18.60 -5.28 -24.24
C ALA A 62 -17.72 -4.24 -23.51
N ALA A 63 -16.65 -4.69 -22.84
CA ALA A 63 -15.70 -3.79 -22.19
C ALA A 63 -15.05 -2.84 -23.19
N GLY A 64 -14.49 -3.38 -24.28
CA GLY A 64 -13.85 -2.62 -25.35
C GLY A 64 -14.78 -1.61 -26.01
N ALA A 65 -16.04 -1.98 -26.28
CA ALA A 65 -17.03 -1.07 -26.88
C ALA A 65 -17.33 0.14 -25.97
N ASN A 66 -17.46 -0.08 -24.66
CA ASN A 66 -17.67 1.01 -23.70
C ASN A 66 -16.45 1.92 -23.60
N PHE A 67 -15.24 1.35 -23.55
CA PHE A 67 -14.01 2.15 -23.52
C PHE A 67 -13.79 2.95 -24.81
N ALA A 68 -14.07 2.36 -25.98
CA ALA A 68 -13.99 3.08 -27.26
C ALA A 68 -14.99 4.26 -27.32
N SER A 69 -16.19 4.07 -26.78
CA SER A 69 -17.19 5.14 -26.66
C SER A 69 -16.75 6.23 -25.68
N ALA A 70 -16.09 5.87 -24.58
CA ALA A 70 -15.51 6.84 -23.66
C ALA A 70 -14.36 7.62 -24.32
N TRP A 71 -13.48 6.92 -25.06
CA TRP A 71 -12.34 7.50 -25.76
C TRP A 71 -12.74 8.55 -26.80
N SER A 72 -13.79 8.29 -27.58
CA SER A 72 -14.26 9.23 -28.61
C SER A 72 -14.85 10.52 -28.02
N LEU A 73 -15.36 10.46 -26.80
CA LEU A 73 -15.88 11.61 -26.06
C LEU A 73 -14.78 12.41 -25.33
N CYS A 74 -13.60 11.84 -25.12
CA CYS A 74 -12.48 12.52 -24.45
C CYS A 74 -11.81 13.58 -25.35
N SER A 75 -11.94 14.85 -24.96
CA SER A 75 -11.17 15.96 -25.51
C SER A 75 -9.69 15.89 -25.11
N THR A 76 -8.77 16.15 -26.05
CA THR A 76 -7.32 15.97 -25.87
C THR A 76 -6.66 16.95 -24.91
N SER A 77 -7.25 18.12 -24.64
CA SER A 77 -6.62 19.19 -23.86
C SER A 77 -6.87 19.14 -22.35
N THR A 78 -8.03 18.66 -21.90
CA THR A 78 -8.44 18.71 -20.48
C THR A 78 -8.38 17.36 -19.77
N GLN A 79 -8.42 16.24 -20.51
CA GLN A 79 -8.58 14.89 -19.96
C GLN A 79 -7.42 13.95 -20.33
N LYS A 80 -6.18 14.45 -20.37
CA LYS A 80 -5.01 13.68 -20.83
C LYS A 80 -4.78 12.38 -20.03
N ASP A 81 -4.88 12.43 -18.71
CA ASP A 81 -4.67 11.24 -17.87
C ASP A 81 -5.80 10.22 -17.97
N LEU A 82 -7.04 10.69 -18.05
CA LEU A 82 -8.21 9.83 -18.25
C LEU A 82 -8.16 9.14 -19.61
N LYS A 83 -7.79 9.88 -20.65
CA LYS A 83 -7.60 9.36 -22.00
C LYS A 83 -6.51 8.29 -22.02
N LYS A 84 -5.36 8.54 -21.39
CA LYS A 84 -4.29 7.56 -21.20
C LYS A 84 -4.77 6.27 -20.51
N ASP A 85 -5.53 6.37 -19.43
CA ASP A 85 -6.11 5.21 -18.72
C ASP A 85 -7.05 4.42 -19.65
N ILE A 86 -7.97 5.10 -20.34
CA ILE A 86 -8.92 4.45 -21.27
C ILE A 86 -8.18 3.70 -22.39
N ALA A 87 -7.16 4.30 -23.02
CA ALA A 87 -6.41 3.59 -24.07
C ALA A 87 -5.66 2.36 -23.53
N TYR A 88 -5.12 2.43 -22.31
CA TYR A 88 -4.50 1.27 -21.68
C TYR A 88 -5.53 0.14 -21.43
N GLN A 89 -6.74 0.49 -20.97
CA GLN A 89 -7.83 -0.48 -20.78
C GLN A 89 -8.30 -1.10 -22.10
N ILE A 90 -8.34 -0.35 -23.20
CA ILE A 90 -8.64 -0.90 -24.53
C ILE A 90 -7.56 -1.89 -24.95
N ALA A 91 -6.27 -1.55 -24.79
CA ALA A 91 -5.17 -2.44 -25.10
C ALA A 91 -5.27 -3.76 -24.31
N GLN A 92 -5.60 -3.68 -23.02
CA GLN A 92 -5.80 -4.85 -22.17
C GLN A 92 -7.01 -5.70 -22.62
N CYS A 93 -8.14 -5.08 -22.96
CA CYS A 93 -9.29 -5.83 -23.49
C CYS A 93 -8.93 -6.60 -24.76
N LYS A 94 -8.19 -5.98 -25.67
CA LYS A 94 -7.71 -6.62 -26.90
C LYS A 94 -6.74 -7.76 -26.64
N GLU A 95 -5.83 -7.59 -25.66
CA GLU A 95 -4.90 -8.64 -25.25
C GLU A 95 -5.63 -9.88 -24.72
N GLU A 96 -6.63 -9.68 -23.86
CA GLU A 96 -7.41 -10.76 -23.25
C GLU A 96 -8.39 -11.42 -24.25
N ASP A 97 -8.89 -10.67 -25.22
CA ASP A 97 -9.70 -11.17 -26.34
C ASP A 97 -8.87 -11.97 -27.37
N GLY A 98 -7.54 -11.91 -27.28
CA GLY A 98 -6.61 -12.60 -28.17
C GLY A 98 -6.22 -11.81 -29.43
N ASP A 99 -6.73 -10.59 -29.60
CA ASP A 99 -6.34 -9.64 -30.65
C ASP A 99 -5.01 -8.95 -30.29
N LEU A 100 -3.92 -9.72 -30.44
CA LEU A 100 -2.57 -9.27 -30.08
C LEU A 100 -2.08 -8.10 -30.95
N GLU A 101 -2.50 -8.04 -32.21
CA GLU A 101 -2.11 -6.97 -33.13
C GLU A 101 -2.80 -5.66 -32.74
N GLY A 102 -4.12 -5.70 -32.52
CA GLY A 102 -4.86 -4.56 -31.99
C GLY A 102 -4.36 -4.11 -30.62
N ALA A 103 -4.02 -5.03 -29.73
CA ALA A 103 -3.44 -4.70 -28.43
C ALA A 103 -2.10 -3.94 -28.57
N LEU A 104 -1.24 -4.38 -29.49
CA LEU A 104 0.04 -3.74 -29.74
C LEU A 104 -0.13 -2.32 -30.29
N ASP A 105 -1.05 -2.11 -31.22
CA ASP A 105 -1.31 -0.79 -31.81
C ASP A 105 -1.79 0.20 -30.74
N TRP A 106 -2.67 -0.23 -29.84
CA TRP A 106 -3.09 0.60 -28.71
C TRP A 106 -1.95 0.89 -27.73
N TYR A 107 -1.11 -0.09 -27.40
CA TYR A 107 0.06 0.17 -26.56
C TYR A 107 1.04 1.16 -27.20
N LYS A 108 1.30 1.03 -28.51
CA LYS A 108 2.13 1.99 -29.25
C LYS A 108 1.51 3.39 -29.24
N LEU A 109 0.22 3.51 -29.54
CA LEU A 109 -0.51 4.78 -29.49
C LEU A 109 -0.36 5.45 -28.13
N VAL A 110 -0.44 4.68 -27.05
CA VAL A 110 -0.26 5.18 -25.68
C VAL A 110 1.16 5.73 -25.49
N CYS A 111 2.18 4.95 -25.87
CA CYS A 111 3.57 5.34 -25.74
C CYS A 111 3.90 6.58 -26.60
N ASP A 112 3.34 6.69 -27.80
CA ASP A 112 3.57 7.82 -28.72
C ASP A 112 2.84 9.09 -28.27
N SER A 113 1.59 8.96 -27.80
CA SER A 113 0.74 10.11 -27.43
C SER A 113 1.00 10.65 -26.02
N PHE A 114 1.44 9.80 -25.10
CA PHE A 114 1.58 10.14 -23.67
C PHE A 114 3.00 9.95 -23.13
N GLY A 115 3.93 9.44 -23.95
CA GLY A 115 5.30 9.15 -23.56
C GLY A 115 5.50 7.71 -23.07
N MET A 116 6.76 7.27 -23.02
CA MET A 116 7.11 5.91 -22.58
C MET A 116 7.14 5.81 -21.05
N PHE A 117 6.31 4.94 -20.49
CA PHE A 117 6.29 4.59 -19.07
C PHE A 117 6.30 3.07 -18.88
N SER A 118 6.73 2.63 -17.69
CA SER A 118 7.02 1.21 -17.41
C SER A 118 5.87 0.27 -17.78
N THR A 119 4.62 0.63 -17.47
CA THR A 119 3.45 -0.21 -17.76
C THR A 119 3.14 -0.33 -19.26
N CYS A 120 3.30 0.75 -20.05
CA CYS A 120 3.17 0.70 -21.52
C CYS A 120 4.26 -0.20 -22.12
N LEU A 121 5.51 -0.05 -21.64
CA LEU A 121 6.66 -0.82 -22.13
C LEU A 121 6.54 -2.31 -21.79
N GLU A 122 6.08 -2.63 -20.59
CA GLU A 122 5.81 -4.01 -20.19
C GLU A 122 4.67 -4.62 -21.03
N GLY A 123 3.65 -3.83 -21.36
CA GLY A 123 2.57 -4.22 -22.28
C GLY A 123 3.11 -4.60 -23.66
N VAL A 124 3.85 -3.71 -24.32
CA VAL A 124 4.48 -3.96 -25.63
C VAL A 124 5.34 -5.23 -25.58
N ARG A 125 6.26 -5.35 -24.62
CA ARG A 125 7.15 -6.51 -24.48
C ARG A 125 6.40 -7.82 -24.24
N ARG A 126 5.29 -7.76 -23.50
CA ARG A 126 4.44 -8.93 -23.23
C ARG A 126 3.75 -9.40 -24.49
N ILE A 127 3.17 -8.48 -25.26
CA ILE A 127 2.50 -8.77 -26.53
C ILE A 127 3.48 -9.27 -27.59
N GLU A 128 4.65 -8.64 -27.73
CA GLU A 128 5.73 -9.10 -28.62
C GLU A 128 6.17 -10.53 -28.32
N ARG A 129 6.37 -10.86 -27.04
CA ARG A 129 6.68 -12.24 -26.61
C ARG A 129 5.57 -13.21 -26.99
N LYS A 130 4.29 -12.84 -26.81
CA LYS A 130 3.14 -13.68 -27.22
C LYS A 130 3.09 -13.89 -28.73
N MET A 131 3.49 -12.89 -29.52
CA MET A 131 3.51 -12.98 -30.99
C MET A 131 4.77 -13.65 -31.56
N GLY A 132 5.79 -13.93 -30.74
CA GLY A 132 7.09 -14.39 -31.24
C GLY A 132 7.81 -13.38 -32.15
N LYS A 133 7.38 -12.10 -32.12
CA LYS A 133 7.95 -11.01 -32.91
C LYS A 133 8.78 -10.12 -31.97
N ASN A 134 9.91 -9.62 -32.45
CA ASN A 134 10.68 -8.62 -31.75
C ASN A 134 10.76 -7.40 -32.67
N SER A 135 9.86 -6.44 -32.50
CA SER A 135 9.63 -5.38 -33.49
C SER A 135 10.77 -4.36 -33.58
N GLY A 136 11.83 -4.51 -32.77
CA GLY A 136 13.05 -3.71 -32.88
C GLY A 136 12.84 -2.23 -32.53
N ILE A 137 11.68 -1.86 -31.99
CA ILE A 137 11.31 -0.50 -31.57
C ILE A 137 12.26 0.04 -30.49
N PHE A 138 13.00 -0.85 -29.82
CA PHE A 138 14.13 -0.48 -28.98
C PHE A 138 15.44 -1.05 -29.53
N PRO A 139 16.54 -0.26 -29.48
CA PRO A 139 17.87 -0.83 -29.63
C PRO A 139 17.98 -1.97 -28.62
N ARG A 140 18.55 -3.10 -29.04
CA ARG A 140 18.98 -4.15 -28.09
C ARG A 140 19.68 -3.40 -26.96
N GLN A 141 19.32 -3.67 -25.70
CA GLN A 141 20.23 -3.29 -24.62
C GLN A 141 21.62 -3.74 -25.09
N PRO A 142 22.62 -2.84 -25.13
CA PRO A 142 23.94 -3.24 -25.57
C PRO A 142 24.24 -4.51 -24.79
N LYS A 143 24.59 -5.59 -25.51
CA LYS A 143 25.07 -6.80 -24.86
C LYS A 143 26.27 -6.33 -24.07
N ILE A 144 26.06 -6.08 -22.78
CA ILE A 144 27.09 -5.65 -21.86
C ILE A 144 28.14 -6.73 -21.97
N ASN A 145 29.29 -6.37 -22.54
CA ASN A 145 30.43 -7.25 -22.60
C ASN A 145 30.96 -7.29 -21.17
N THR A 146 30.47 -8.27 -20.40
CA THR A 146 30.64 -8.42 -18.96
C THR A 146 32.10 -8.36 -18.51
N ARG A 147 33.05 -8.55 -19.43
CA ARG A 147 34.49 -8.56 -19.12
C ARG A 147 35.18 -7.20 -19.10
N LYS A 148 34.65 -6.17 -19.78
CA LYS A 148 35.24 -4.81 -19.76
C LYS A 148 34.60 -3.91 -18.70
N GLU A 149 33.32 -4.13 -18.38
CA GLU A 149 32.65 -3.40 -17.32
C GLU A 149 33.01 -3.90 -15.92
N GLU A 150 33.35 -5.19 -15.73
CA GLU A 150 33.87 -5.65 -14.43
C GLU A 150 35.09 -4.85 -13.97
N SER A 151 35.98 -4.44 -14.89
CA SER A 151 37.15 -3.63 -14.55
C SER A 151 36.77 -2.22 -14.07
N LEU A 152 35.87 -1.53 -14.77
CA LEU A 152 35.45 -0.16 -14.42
C LEU A 152 34.48 -0.15 -13.23
N VAL A 153 33.61 -1.15 -13.13
CA VAL A 153 32.71 -1.34 -11.99
C VAL A 153 33.54 -1.62 -10.75
N ASN A 154 34.56 -2.49 -10.80
CA ASN A 154 35.44 -2.75 -9.65
C ASN A 154 36.24 -1.51 -9.24
N GLU A 155 36.73 -0.71 -10.19
CA GLU A 155 37.50 0.52 -9.91
C GLU A 155 36.64 1.60 -9.21
N PHE A 156 35.34 1.67 -9.53
CA PHE A 156 34.39 2.53 -8.83
C PHE A 156 33.84 1.90 -7.54
N GLN A 157 33.84 0.57 -7.42
CA GLN A 157 33.33 -0.14 -6.25
C GLN A 157 34.21 0.08 -5.02
N ASP A 158 35.51 0.28 -5.23
CA ASP A 158 36.48 0.60 -4.17
C ASP A 158 36.42 2.08 -3.73
N MET A 159 35.78 2.95 -4.52
CA MET A 159 35.49 4.35 -4.16
C MET A 159 34.12 4.54 -3.52
N LEU A 160 33.24 3.53 -3.56
CA LEU A 160 31.95 3.58 -2.90
C LEU A 160 32.13 3.20 -1.42
N PRO A 161 31.52 3.94 -0.47
CA PRO A 161 31.62 3.61 0.95
C PRO A 161 31.17 2.17 1.19
N THR A 162 32.10 1.31 1.61
CA THR A 162 31.80 -0.05 2.06
C THR A 162 31.14 0.03 3.43
N ASN A 163 29.85 0.37 3.50
CA ASN A 163 28.99 -0.17 4.55
C ASN A 163 27.49 0.02 4.24
N GLU A 164 26.79 -1.11 4.29
CA GLU A 164 25.34 -1.26 4.45
C GLU A 164 24.44 -0.76 3.31
N LYS A 165 24.21 -1.63 2.32
CA LYS A 165 22.99 -1.63 1.49
C LYS A 165 21.75 -1.95 2.35
N ARG A 166 21.48 -1.16 3.40
CA ARG A 166 20.18 -1.20 4.08
C ARG A 166 19.17 -0.53 3.18
N SER A 167 18.06 -1.21 2.91
CA SER A 167 17.00 -0.63 2.10
C SER A 167 16.45 0.63 2.78
N ILE A 168 15.94 1.61 2.02
CA ILE A 168 15.23 2.76 2.59
C ILE A 168 14.09 2.28 3.52
N ALA A 169 13.46 1.14 3.22
CA ALA A 169 12.43 0.52 4.05
C ALA A 169 12.94 -0.01 5.41
N GLU A 170 14.23 -0.27 5.52
CA GLU A 170 14.90 -0.73 6.74
C GLU A 170 15.31 0.45 7.64
N THR A 171 15.68 1.59 7.04
CA THR A 171 16.01 2.82 7.77
C THR A 171 14.79 3.66 8.16
N MET A 172 13.63 3.42 7.53
CA MET A 172 12.39 4.13 7.85
C MET A 172 11.82 3.78 9.23
N LYS A 173 11.49 4.81 10.01
CA LYS A 173 10.74 4.67 11.27
C LYS A 173 9.39 3.99 11.02
N ARG A 174 8.99 3.13 11.96
CA ARG A 174 7.74 2.37 11.93
C ARG A 174 6.86 2.70 13.13
N CYS A 175 5.56 2.50 12.98
CA CYS A 175 4.60 2.60 14.06
C CYS A 175 4.92 1.58 15.16
N ASP A 176 5.08 2.00 16.42
CA ASP A 176 5.39 1.13 17.55
C ASP A 176 4.21 0.20 17.94
N HIS A 177 3.02 0.40 17.36
CA HIS A 177 1.87 -0.48 17.56
C HIS A 177 1.72 -1.55 16.47
N CYS A 178 1.69 -1.14 15.20
CA CYS A 178 1.32 -2.00 14.07
C CYS A 178 2.46 -2.23 13.08
N SER A 179 3.65 -1.67 13.34
CA SER A 179 4.85 -1.79 12.51
C SER A 179 4.74 -1.25 11.08
N ARG A 180 3.64 -0.56 10.72
CA ARG A 180 3.52 0.14 9.44
C ARG A 180 4.53 1.30 9.36
N GLY A 181 5.24 1.38 8.23
CA GLY A 181 6.16 2.48 7.89
C GLY A 181 5.70 3.22 6.63
N GLY A 182 6.53 4.13 6.11
CA GLY A 182 6.26 4.82 4.83
C GLY A 182 5.22 5.94 4.89
N ILE A 183 4.80 6.36 6.08
CA ILE A 183 3.82 7.43 6.30
C ILE A 183 4.30 8.37 7.41
N LYS A 184 3.77 9.59 7.43
CA LYS A 184 4.07 10.57 8.50
C LYS A 184 3.55 10.03 9.83
N LEU A 185 4.47 9.72 10.74
CA LEU A 185 4.14 9.21 12.07
C LEU A 185 3.84 10.34 13.06
N LEU A 186 2.86 10.10 13.92
CA LEU A 186 2.49 10.95 15.05
C LEU A 186 3.29 10.54 16.29
N LEU A 187 3.83 11.52 17.00
CA LEU A 187 4.53 11.31 18.26
C LEU A 187 3.56 11.38 19.45
N CYS A 188 3.84 10.61 20.50
CA CYS A 188 3.17 10.84 21.78
C CYS A 188 3.58 12.20 22.33
N LYS A 189 2.63 13.11 22.58
CA LYS A 189 2.91 14.46 23.11
C LYS A 189 3.80 14.44 24.36
N GLY A 190 3.58 13.47 25.26
CA GLY A 190 4.38 13.34 26.47
C GLY A 190 5.80 12.82 26.26
N CYS A 191 6.05 12.08 25.16
CA CYS A 191 7.40 11.63 24.79
C CYS A 191 8.10 12.59 23.83
N ALA A 192 7.37 13.53 23.22
CA ALA A 192 7.96 14.52 22.32
C ALA A 192 8.81 15.55 23.08
N ASN A 193 8.55 15.73 24.38
CA ASN A 193 9.20 16.75 25.21
C ASN A 193 10.35 16.20 26.07
N ASP A 194 10.60 14.89 26.05
CA ASP A 194 11.62 14.24 26.87
C ASP A 194 12.72 13.71 25.95
N GLN A 195 13.92 14.28 26.06
CA GLN A 195 15.08 13.90 25.24
C GLN A 195 15.71 12.57 25.67
N GLU A 196 15.47 12.13 26.91
CA GLU A 196 16.04 10.91 27.47
C GLU A 196 15.10 9.71 27.30
N ALA A 197 13.79 9.94 27.10
CA ALA A 197 12.82 8.88 26.88
C ALA A 197 12.73 8.46 25.40
N PRO A 198 12.62 7.15 25.10
CA PRO A 198 12.47 6.68 23.73
C PRO A 198 11.17 7.21 23.10
N SER A 199 11.32 8.04 22.08
CA SER A 199 10.19 8.58 21.31
C SER A 199 9.36 7.43 20.70
N THR A 200 8.05 7.43 21.00
CA THR A 200 7.11 6.43 20.49
C THR A 200 6.24 7.04 19.39
N ASN A 201 6.18 6.36 18.25
CA ASN A 201 5.61 6.82 16.99
C ASN A 201 4.39 5.99 16.58
N TYR A 202 3.39 6.64 15.98
CA TYR A 202 2.11 6.04 15.62
C TYR A 202 1.66 6.42 14.22
N CYS A 203 1.11 5.48 13.45
CA CYS A 203 0.51 5.80 12.16
C CYS A 203 -0.86 6.49 12.27
N SER A 204 -1.55 6.35 13.41
CA SER A 204 -2.90 6.91 13.60
C SER A 204 -3.22 7.09 15.08
N LYS A 205 -4.28 7.86 15.38
CA LYS A 205 -4.78 8.07 16.75
C LYS A 205 -5.32 6.78 17.36
N GLU A 206 -5.87 5.87 16.55
CA GLU A 206 -6.38 4.57 16.96
C GLU A 206 -5.22 3.68 17.43
N CYS A 207 -4.13 3.64 16.66
CA CYS A 207 -2.92 2.92 17.04
C CYS A 207 -2.32 3.46 18.34
N GLN A 208 -2.30 4.79 18.50
CA GLN A 208 -1.86 5.42 19.74
C GLN A 208 -2.74 4.99 20.93
N LYS A 209 -4.07 5.07 20.81
CA LYS A 209 -5.02 4.69 21.88
C LYS A 209 -4.87 3.22 22.27
N SER A 210 -4.75 2.33 21.28
CA SER A 210 -4.58 0.89 21.50
C SER A 210 -3.25 0.58 22.21
N HIS A 211 -2.14 1.12 21.71
CA HIS A 211 -0.83 0.91 22.33
C HIS A 211 -0.73 1.53 23.72
N TRP A 212 -1.34 2.71 23.93
CA TRP A 212 -1.41 3.38 25.22
C TRP A 212 -2.03 2.48 26.29
N LYS A 213 -3.20 1.91 26.02
CA LYS A 213 -3.93 1.06 26.98
C LYS A 213 -3.13 -0.17 27.42
N ASN A 214 -2.39 -0.77 26.49
CA ASN A 214 -1.76 -2.06 26.67
C ASN A 214 -0.31 -1.98 27.18
N VAL A 215 0.47 -1.03 26.70
CA VAL A 215 1.93 -1.02 26.89
C VAL A 215 2.46 0.37 27.20
N HIS A 216 2.22 1.36 26.31
CA HIS A 216 2.95 2.63 26.37
C HIS A 216 2.67 3.46 27.62
N LYS A 217 1.49 3.35 28.27
CA LYS A 217 1.24 4.02 29.56
C LYS A 217 2.20 3.58 30.67
N TYR A 218 2.86 2.42 30.54
CA TYR A 218 3.83 1.93 31.53
C TYR A 218 5.26 2.35 31.20
N THR A 219 5.50 2.93 30.01
CA THR A 219 6.83 3.38 29.57
C THR A 219 6.89 4.88 29.28
N CYS A 220 5.76 5.57 29.06
CA CYS A 220 5.73 7.01 28.83
C CYS A 220 6.27 7.76 30.04
N ALA A 221 7.16 8.72 29.79
CA ALA A 221 7.63 9.67 30.79
C ALA A 221 6.49 10.42 31.49
N CYS A 222 5.46 10.75 30.72
CA CYS A 222 4.28 11.48 31.12
C CYS A 222 3.27 10.71 31.98
N SER A 223 3.43 9.40 32.15
CA SER A 223 2.40 8.56 32.76
C SER A 223 2.67 8.30 34.24
N LYS A 224 1.64 8.49 35.08
CA LYS A 224 1.67 8.09 36.49
C LYS A 224 1.90 6.59 36.68
N ALA A 225 1.48 5.78 35.70
CA ALA A 225 1.66 4.32 35.72
C ALA A 225 3.04 3.87 35.20
N ARG A 226 3.97 4.79 34.87
CA ARG A 226 5.30 4.47 34.35
C ARG A 226 6.09 3.56 35.30
N LEU A 227 6.59 2.45 34.79
CA LEU A 227 7.47 1.53 35.49
C LEU A 227 8.92 1.82 35.10
N ILE A 228 9.80 1.94 36.08
CA ILE A 228 11.21 2.31 35.88
C ILE A 228 12.10 1.12 36.25
N THR A 229 13.23 0.98 35.55
CA THR A 229 14.27 0.01 35.91
C THR A 229 14.72 0.22 37.36
N GLY A 230 14.92 -0.87 38.09
CA GLY A 230 15.27 -0.89 39.50
C GLY A 230 14.08 -0.84 40.46
N GLN A 231 12.87 -0.53 39.98
CA GLN A 231 11.68 -0.40 40.81
C GLN A 231 11.19 -1.77 41.33
N LYS A 232 10.77 -1.79 42.61
CA LYS A 232 10.09 -2.94 43.22
C LYS A 232 8.63 -3.01 42.78
N VAL A 233 8.21 -4.19 42.37
CA VAL A 233 6.86 -4.46 41.86
C VAL A 233 6.32 -5.77 42.42
N LYS A 234 5.01 -5.83 42.63
CA LYS A 234 4.31 -7.06 42.99
C LYS A 234 3.69 -7.66 41.74
N VAL A 235 3.93 -8.96 41.55
CA VAL A 235 3.39 -9.71 40.42
C VAL A 235 1.97 -10.17 40.74
N HIS A 236 1.05 -10.04 39.79
CA HIS A 236 -0.31 -10.52 39.93
C HIS A 236 -0.90 -10.98 38.59
N SER A 237 -2.02 -11.69 38.65
CA SER A 237 -2.83 -12.06 37.48
C SER A 237 -2.06 -12.84 36.40
N LEU A 238 -1.15 -13.72 36.80
CA LEU A 238 -0.56 -14.73 35.90
C LEU A 238 -1.41 -15.99 35.85
N ASP A 239 -1.93 -16.31 34.68
CA ASP A 239 -2.73 -17.54 34.47
C ASP A 239 -1.86 -18.78 34.30
N LYS A 240 -0.77 -18.67 33.52
CA LYS A 240 0.13 -19.80 33.20
C LYS A 240 1.15 -20.11 34.29
N SER A 241 1.36 -19.19 35.21
CA SER A 241 2.35 -19.34 36.28
C SER A 241 1.88 -18.66 37.57
N PRO A 242 0.76 -19.14 38.15
CA PRO A 242 0.15 -18.52 39.31
C PRO A 242 1.04 -18.56 40.56
N GLN A 243 2.04 -19.44 40.61
CA GLN A 243 3.00 -19.54 41.71
C GLN A 243 3.82 -18.27 41.96
N TYR A 244 3.91 -17.36 40.98
CA TYR A 244 4.59 -16.09 41.13
C TYR A 244 3.64 -14.94 41.52
N ASN A 245 2.32 -15.17 41.53
CA ASN A 245 1.36 -14.15 41.97
C ASN A 245 1.54 -13.87 43.46
N GLY A 246 1.54 -12.59 43.83
CA GLY A 246 1.76 -12.13 45.20
C GLY A 246 3.24 -11.92 45.56
N LYS A 247 4.18 -12.45 44.76
CA LYS A 247 5.61 -12.29 44.98
C LYS A 247 6.09 -10.91 44.55
N ASP A 248 7.10 -10.43 45.27
CA ASP A 248 7.79 -9.18 44.97
C ASP A 248 8.94 -9.44 44.00
N GLY A 249 9.13 -8.52 43.06
CA GLY A 249 10.18 -8.56 42.07
C GLY A 249 10.78 -7.21 41.81
N LYS A 250 11.94 -7.20 41.14
CA LYS A 250 12.65 -5.98 40.73
C LYS A 250 12.70 -5.89 39.21
N ILE A 251 12.33 -4.73 38.65
CA ILE A 251 12.41 -4.52 37.21
C ILE A 251 13.88 -4.37 36.81
N VAL A 252 14.33 -5.18 35.86
CA VAL A 252 15.70 -5.17 35.34
C VAL A 252 15.78 -4.35 34.07
N THR A 253 14.89 -4.59 33.12
CA THR A 253 14.85 -3.85 31.85
C THR A 253 13.53 -4.05 31.13
N TYR A 254 13.20 -3.13 30.21
CA TYR A 254 12.04 -3.25 29.32
C TYR A 254 12.45 -3.81 27.96
N MET A 255 11.89 -4.96 27.58
CA MET A 255 12.11 -5.60 26.28
C MET A 255 11.11 -5.06 25.25
N LYS A 256 11.52 -4.01 24.52
CA LYS A 256 10.66 -3.32 23.54
C LYS A 256 10.08 -4.26 22.48
N GLU A 257 10.88 -5.17 21.96
CA GLU A 257 10.46 -6.14 20.92
C GLU A 257 9.30 -7.03 21.34
N LYS A 258 9.28 -7.44 22.62
CA LYS A 258 8.27 -8.36 23.16
C LYS A 258 7.13 -7.64 23.90
N GLY A 259 7.26 -6.33 24.12
CA GLY A 259 6.32 -5.55 24.92
C GLY A 259 6.24 -6.00 26.38
N ARG A 260 7.34 -6.48 26.96
CA ARG A 260 7.39 -7.11 28.30
C ARG A 260 8.54 -6.58 29.15
N PHE A 261 8.36 -6.57 30.46
CA PHE A 261 9.43 -6.26 31.41
C PHE A 261 10.15 -7.53 31.85
N LYS A 262 11.48 -7.47 31.89
CA LYS A 262 12.31 -8.49 32.55
C LYS A 262 12.31 -8.16 34.04
N VAL A 263 11.72 -9.03 34.85
CA VAL A 263 11.61 -8.87 36.30
C VAL A 263 12.38 -9.98 36.98
N GLU A 264 13.21 -9.63 37.95
CA GLU A 264 13.91 -10.57 38.81
C GLU A 264 13.04 -10.90 40.03
N ILE A 265 12.77 -12.19 40.25
CA ILE A 265 11.99 -12.73 41.36
C ILE A 265 12.76 -13.94 41.89
N GLU A 266 13.15 -13.93 43.16
CA GLU A 266 13.83 -15.08 43.81
C GLU A 266 14.99 -15.66 42.97
N ASN A 267 15.89 -14.79 42.48
CA ASN A 267 17.02 -15.13 41.61
C ASN A 267 16.67 -15.73 40.24
N LYS A 268 15.42 -15.58 39.78
CA LYS A 268 14.98 -15.96 38.42
C LYS A 268 14.51 -14.73 37.66
N PHE A 269 14.78 -14.70 36.35
CA PHE A 269 14.29 -13.64 35.48
C PHE A 269 13.04 -14.09 34.70
N LEU A 270 11.95 -13.35 34.83
CA LEU A 270 10.70 -13.58 34.12
C LEU A 270 10.36 -12.42 33.18
N ALA A 271 9.84 -12.76 32.00
CA ALA A 271 9.36 -11.80 31.01
C ALA A 271 7.85 -11.57 31.16
N LEU A 272 7.47 -10.53 31.91
CA LEU A 272 6.10 -10.28 32.34
C LEU A 272 5.45 -9.12 31.56
N LYS A 273 4.14 -9.23 31.33
CA LYS A 273 3.37 -8.11 30.75
C LYS A 273 3.28 -6.97 31.78
N PRO A 274 3.29 -5.71 31.33
CA PRO A 274 3.16 -4.56 32.23
C PRO A 274 1.89 -4.57 33.09
N GLN A 275 0.81 -5.17 32.57
CA GLN A 275 -0.49 -5.31 33.23
C GLN A 275 -0.45 -6.22 34.46
N ASN A 276 0.57 -7.07 34.57
CA ASN A 276 0.72 -8.06 35.64
C ASN A 276 1.65 -7.55 36.75
N LEU A 277 2.03 -6.27 36.70
CA LEU A 277 2.96 -5.63 37.62
C LEU A 277 2.28 -4.46 38.32
N LYS A 278 2.26 -4.49 39.65
CA LYS A 278 1.78 -3.39 40.48
C LYS A 278 2.95 -2.77 41.22
N LYS A 279 3.06 -1.44 41.21
CA LYS A 279 4.07 -0.73 42.00
C LYS A 279 3.84 -1.00 43.48
N ILE A 280 4.92 -1.35 44.18
CA ILE A 280 4.96 -1.33 45.64
C ILE A 280 5.50 0.06 45.97
N VAL A 281 4.67 0.88 46.61
CA VAL A 281 5.05 2.19 47.14
C VAL A 281 5.81 1.97 48.44
#